data_AF-A0A8X6KCF6-F1
#
_entry.id   AF-A0A8X6KCF6-F1
#
_cell.length_a   1.000
_cell.length_b   1.000
_cell.length_c   1.000
_cell.angle_alpha   90.00
_cell.angle_beta   90.00
_cell.angle_gamma   90.00
#
_symmetry.space_group_name_H-M   'P 1'
#
loop_
_entity.id
_entity.type
_entity.pdbx_description
1 polymer ?
#
loop_
_entity_poly.entity_id
_entity_poly.type
_entity_poly.pdbx_seq_one_letter_code
_entity_poly.pdbx_strand_id
1 'polypeptide(L)'
;MPEISKIFLLRSFFSTNESRRPWYREKDSMETNQKARKAYEALLTVTARIPVTAEYAEFSKGVKNLSQQYFGKPYGKEEVNTYVTAFHDAVILYSLAVNETLKEGLSLKNGTLVTQKMWNRTFEGITGNVSINEKGDRFVDYSLLDMDPETGIYEVVANYYGVSQQFVDIIGKHIHWAGNRGGPPSDVPVCGFDGSLCSDVLLNGFFSYRIVSPVCDSDFRSE
;
A
#
# COMPACT_ATOMS: atom_id res chain seq x y z
N MET A 1 -7.45 -16.05 24.43
CA MET A 1 -6.56 -14.92 24.05
C MET A 1 -7.05 -14.40 22.71
N PRO A 2 -7.16 -13.08 22.49
CA PRO A 2 -7.55 -12.58 21.16
C PRO A 2 -6.51 -13.04 20.14
N GLU A 3 -6.98 -13.67 19.06
CA GLU A 3 -6.12 -14.00 17.93
C GLU A 3 -5.70 -12.71 17.24
N ILE A 4 -4.40 -12.42 17.26
CA ILE A 4 -3.85 -11.23 16.61
C ILE A 4 -3.80 -11.53 15.11
N SER A 5 -4.75 -10.98 14.37
CA SER A 5 -4.76 -10.98 12.91
C SER A 5 -3.71 -10.00 12.37
N LYS A 6 -3.08 -10.32 11.23
CA LYS A 6 -2.37 -9.31 10.44
C LYS A 6 -3.37 -8.48 9.67
N ILE A 7 -3.10 -7.18 9.55
CA ILE A 7 -3.87 -6.24 8.75
C ILE A 7 -3.03 -5.86 7.53
N PHE A 8 -3.63 -5.91 6.35
CA PHE A 8 -3.01 -5.40 5.13
C PHE A 8 -3.56 -4.01 4.83
N LEU A 9 -2.66 -3.03 4.74
CA LEU A 9 -2.99 -1.67 4.35
C LEU A 9 -2.42 -1.39 2.96
N LEU A 10 -3.31 -1.19 1.99
CA LEU A 10 -2.92 -0.65 0.70
C LEU A 10 -2.72 0.86 0.85
N ARG A 11 -1.52 1.33 0.51
CA ARG A 11 -1.18 2.76 0.62
C ARG A 11 -0.75 3.31 -0.73
N SER A 12 -1.42 4.38 -1.16
CA SER A 12 -1.14 5.06 -2.44
C SER A 12 -0.28 6.32 -2.30
N PHE A 13 -0.06 6.82 -1.08
CA PHE A 13 0.65 8.07 -0.81
C PHE A 13 1.82 7.86 0.16
N PHE A 14 3.01 8.37 -0.18
CA PHE A 14 4.22 8.20 0.62
C PHE A 14 4.93 9.51 0.92
N SER A 15 5.39 9.60 2.17
CA SER A 15 6.54 10.39 2.56
C SER A 15 7.62 9.44 3.05
N THR A 16 8.86 9.55 2.58
CA THR A 16 9.92 8.57 2.91
C THR A 16 10.09 8.41 4.42
N ASN A 17 9.94 9.50 5.18
CA ASN A 17 10.06 9.46 6.63
C ASN A 17 8.82 8.85 7.32
N GLU A 18 7.61 9.16 6.83
CA GLU A 18 6.37 8.53 7.34
C GLU A 18 6.20 7.07 6.91
N SER A 19 6.88 6.65 5.84
CA SER A 19 6.86 5.27 5.37
C SER A 19 7.77 4.40 6.21
N ARG A 20 8.90 4.95 6.66
CA ARG A 20 9.86 4.24 7.52
C ARG A 20 9.36 4.09 8.95
N ARG A 21 8.67 5.10 9.49
CA ARG A 21 8.12 5.07 10.86
C ARG A 21 6.66 5.56 10.89
N PRO A 22 5.72 4.81 10.29
CA PRO A 22 4.33 5.26 10.16
C PRO A 22 3.61 5.41 11.51
N TRP A 23 4.09 4.70 12.54
CA TRP A 23 3.59 4.77 13.92
C TRP A 23 4.07 5.99 14.71
N TYR A 24 5.05 6.75 14.22
CA TYR A 24 5.66 7.85 14.98
C TYR A 24 5.07 9.21 14.62
N ARG A 25 4.76 10.03 15.63
CA ARG A 25 4.39 11.44 15.49
C ARG A 25 5.14 12.26 16.54
N GLU A 26 5.83 13.32 16.10
CA GLU A 26 6.64 14.19 16.97
C GLU A 26 5.81 14.95 18.02
N LYS A 27 4.54 15.24 17.70
CA LYS A 27 3.63 15.96 18.59
C LYS A 27 2.97 15.06 19.64
N ASP A 28 3.08 13.73 19.49
CA ASP A 28 2.43 12.77 20.38
C ASP A 28 3.34 12.41 21.56
N SER A 29 2.73 12.02 22.69
CA SER A 29 3.48 11.56 23.86
C SER A 29 4.28 10.29 23.55
N MET A 30 5.33 10.05 24.34
CA MET A 30 6.13 8.82 24.24
C MET A 30 5.27 7.56 24.41
N GLU A 31 4.32 7.57 25.34
CA GLU A 31 3.40 6.46 25.58
C GLU A 31 2.50 6.19 24.37
N THR A 32 1.93 7.24 23.76
CA THR A 32 1.10 7.11 22.56
C THR A 32 1.89 6.52 21.41
N ASN A 33 3.10 7.01 21.17
CA ASN A 33 3.99 6.48 20.12
C ASN A 33 4.39 5.02 20.39
N GLN A 34 4.61 4.61 21.64
CA GLN A 34 4.89 3.22 21.99
C GLN A 34 3.69 2.30 21.76
N LYS A 35 2.48 2.76 22.14
CA LYS A 35 1.23 2.02 21.88
C LYS A 35 0.99 1.85 20.37
N ALA A 36 1.23 2.91 19.60
CA ALA A 36 1.16 2.86 18.14
C ALA A 36 2.19 1.88 17.58
N ARG A 37 3.47 1.98 17.98
CA ARG A 37 4.52 1.05 17.54
C ARG A 37 4.11 -0.41 17.73
N LYS A 38 3.61 -0.77 18.92
CA LYS A 38 3.15 -2.13 19.22
C LYS A 38 1.97 -2.56 18.33
N ALA A 39 1.01 -1.68 18.05
CA ALA A 39 -0.10 -1.99 17.14
C ALA A 39 0.38 -2.21 15.70
N TYR A 40 1.38 -1.44 15.25
CA TYR A 40 1.94 -1.53 13.91
C TYR A 40 2.78 -2.81 13.68
N GLU A 41 3.10 -3.60 14.70
CA GLU A 41 3.64 -4.96 14.53
C GLU A 41 2.65 -5.89 13.81
N ALA A 42 1.35 -5.62 13.92
CA ALA A 42 0.31 -6.39 13.25
C ALA A 42 0.00 -5.86 11.83
N LEU A 43 0.69 -4.84 11.35
CA LEU A 43 0.38 -4.18 10.08
C LEU A 43 1.40 -4.53 8.99
N LEU A 44 0.91 -4.98 7.85
CA LEU A 44 1.65 -5.09 6.60
C LEU A 44 1.21 -3.97 5.65
N THR A 45 2.15 -3.30 5.02
CA THR A 45 1.84 -2.22 4.06
C THR A 45 2.12 -2.68 2.64
N VAL A 46 1.13 -2.56 1.77
CA VAL A 46 1.28 -2.81 0.33
C VAL A 46 1.38 -1.47 -0.39
N THR A 47 2.42 -1.32 -1.21
CA THR A 47 2.67 -0.12 -2.01
C THR A 47 2.94 -0.47 -3.45
N ALA A 48 2.59 0.41 -4.40
CA ALA A 48 3.18 0.35 -5.73
C ALA A 48 4.71 0.46 -5.60
N ARG A 49 5.44 -0.32 -6.40
CA ARG A 49 6.89 -0.35 -6.38
C ARG A 49 7.45 0.94 -6.97
N ILE A 50 8.34 1.59 -6.23
CA ILE A 50 9.07 2.76 -6.69
C ILE A 50 10.49 2.32 -7.08
N PRO A 51 11.00 2.68 -8.28
CA PRO A 51 12.35 2.33 -8.68
C PRO A 51 13.39 3.05 -7.83
N VAL A 52 14.52 2.38 -7.60
CA VAL A 52 15.70 2.94 -6.92
C VAL A 52 16.77 3.22 -7.97
N THR A 53 16.43 4.02 -8.98
CA THR A 53 17.34 4.39 -10.07
C THR A 53 17.74 5.86 -10.01
N ALA A 54 18.87 6.22 -10.60
CA ALA A 54 19.36 7.60 -10.62
C ALA A 54 18.41 8.51 -11.41
N GLU A 55 17.86 7.98 -12.50
CA GLU A 55 16.91 8.65 -13.38
C GLU A 55 15.63 9.02 -12.62
N TYR A 56 15.08 8.08 -11.83
CA TYR A 56 13.92 8.36 -10.99
C TYR A 56 14.22 9.43 -9.94
N ALA A 57 15.41 9.40 -9.32
CA ALA A 57 15.82 10.38 -8.34
C ALA A 57 15.92 11.80 -8.94
N GLU A 58 16.46 11.91 -10.15
CA GLU A 58 16.53 13.19 -10.88
C GLU A 58 15.13 13.69 -11.29
N PHE A 59 14.28 12.81 -11.82
CA PHE A 59 12.89 13.13 -12.11
C PHE A 59 12.16 13.63 -10.86
N SER A 60 12.31 12.93 -9.73
CA SER A 60 11.70 13.30 -8.46
C SER A 60 12.11 14.70 -8.02
N LYS A 61 13.41 15.03 -8.13
CA LYS A 61 13.92 16.38 -7.87
C LYS A 61 13.31 17.42 -8.80
N GLY A 62 13.20 17.11 -10.09
CA GLY A 62 12.59 17.99 -11.09
C GLY A 62 11.12 18.31 -10.77
N VAL A 63 10.31 17.29 -10.46
CA VAL A 63 8.90 17.47 -10.07
C VAL A 63 8.78 18.36 -8.83
N LYS A 64 9.62 18.13 -7.81
CA LYS A 64 9.62 18.93 -6.57
C LYS A 64 9.92 20.40 -6.86
N ASN A 65 10.89 20.68 -7.73
CA ASN A 65 11.23 22.05 -8.14
C ASN A 65 10.09 22.71 -8.93
N LEU A 66 9.50 22.00 -9.89
CA LEU A 66 8.38 22.52 -10.69
C LEU A 66 7.15 22.85 -9.82
N SER A 67 6.88 22.02 -8.81
CA SER A 67 5.79 22.27 -7.86
C SER A 67 5.96 23.59 -7.11
N GLN A 68 7.18 23.87 -6.65
CA GLN A 68 7.50 25.13 -5.99
C GLN A 68 7.39 26.31 -6.96
N GLN A 69 7.95 26.17 -8.16
CA GLN A 69 8.03 27.24 -9.14
C GLN A 69 6.66 27.66 -9.70
N TYR A 70 5.82 26.70 -10.07
CA TYR A 70 4.58 26.96 -10.78
C TYR A 70 3.35 27.05 -9.87
N PHE A 71 3.37 26.36 -8.73
CA PHE A 71 2.20 26.28 -7.83
C PHE A 71 2.46 26.90 -6.46
N GLY A 72 3.68 27.36 -6.17
CA GLY A 72 4.06 27.88 -4.85
C GLY A 72 3.92 26.83 -3.74
N LYS A 73 3.86 25.54 -4.10
CA LYS A 73 3.69 24.43 -3.16
C LYS A 73 4.99 23.65 -3.07
N PRO A 74 5.79 23.85 -2.02
CA PRO A 74 6.98 23.05 -1.82
C PRO A 74 6.54 21.62 -1.51
N TYR A 75 7.14 20.65 -2.20
CA TYR A 75 7.09 19.28 -1.72
C TYR A 75 7.80 19.24 -0.36
N GLY A 76 7.14 18.63 0.64
CA GLY A 76 7.74 18.40 1.95
C GLY A 76 8.82 17.31 1.90
N LYS A 77 8.93 16.55 3.00
CA LYS A 77 9.73 15.31 3.04
C LYS A 77 9.07 14.15 2.26
N GLU A 78 8.11 14.49 1.40
CA GLU A 78 7.26 13.54 0.72
C GLU A 78 7.92 13.01 -0.56
N GLU A 79 7.60 11.77 -0.93
CA GLU A 79 8.00 11.25 -2.23
C GLU A 79 7.07 11.77 -3.32
N VAL A 80 7.56 11.77 -4.56
CA VAL A 80 6.69 12.07 -5.69
C VAL A 80 5.64 10.97 -5.79
N ASN A 81 4.38 11.40 -5.85
CA ASN A 81 3.25 10.51 -5.89
C ASN A 81 3.30 9.61 -7.14
N THR A 82 2.95 8.33 -6.98
CA THR A 82 2.87 7.34 -8.07
C THR A 82 1.91 7.75 -9.19
N TYR A 83 0.91 8.60 -8.92
CA TYR A 83 0.07 9.18 -9.97
C TYR A 83 0.88 10.11 -10.89
N VAL A 84 1.80 10.91 -10.35
CA VAL A 84 2.63 11.83 -11.15
C VAL A 84 3.53 11.03 -12.09
N THR A 85 4.12 9.94 -11.59
CA THR A 85 4.96 9.07 -12.40
C THR A 85 4.13 8.31 -13.44
N ALA A 86 2.91 7.86 -13.08
CA ALA A 86 1.99 7.22 -14.02
C ALA A 86 1.56 8.16 -15.16
N PHE A 87 1.27 9.44 -14.86
CA PHE A 87 0.96 10.43 -15.90
C PHE A 87 2.15 10.72 -16.82
N HIS A 88 3.36 10.81 -16.25
CA HIS A 88 4.59 10.94 -17.04
C HIS A 88 4.74 9.77 -18.03
N ASP A 89 4.60 8.54 -17.54
CA ASP A 89 4.68 7.34 -18.38
C ASP A 89 3.54 7.27 -19.40
N ALA A 90 2.35 7.74 -19.07
CA ALA A 90 1.22 7.79 -19.99
C ALA A 90 1.48 8.72 -21.18
N VAL A 91 2.17 9.84 -20.97
CA VAL A 91 2.57 10.75 -22.07
C VAL A 91 3.62 10.09 -22.98
N ILE A 92 4.57 9.33 -22.43
CA ILE A 92 5.53 8.55 -23.21
C ILE A 92 4.77 7.52 -24.07
N LEU A 93 3.88 6.73 -23.45
CA LEU A 93 3.07 5.73 -24.14
C LEU A 93 2.23 6.35 -25.27
N TYR A 94 1.56 7.46 -25.00
CA TYR A 94 0.80 8.19 -26.01
C TYR A 94 1.69 8.68 -27.16
N SER A 95 2.89 9.20 -26.84
CA SER A 95 3.83 9.69 -27.85
C SER A 95 4.32 8.57 -28.77
N LEU A 96 4.56 7.37 -28.22
CA LEU A 96 4.90 6.18 -29.00
C LEU A 96 3.76 5.81 -29.96
N ALA A 97 2.53 5.74 -29.47
CA ALA A 97 1.35 5.41 -30.28
C ALA A 97 1.08 6.45 -31.37
N VAL A 98 1.23 7.74 -31.06
CA VAL A 98 1.10 8.84 -32.04
C VAL A 98 2.18 8.74 -33.12
N ASN A 99 3.44 8.51 -32.75
CA ASN A 99 4.54 8.37 -33.69
C ASN A 99 4.32 7.21 -34.67
N GLU A 100 3.88 6.06 -34.16
CA GLU A 100 3.52 4.89 -34.99
C GLU A 100 2.35 5.21 -35.93
N THR A 101 1.30 5.86 -35.41
CA THR A 101 0.13 6.26 -36.21
C THR A 101 0.53 7.19 -37.37
N LEU A 102 1.39 8.17 -37.10
CA LEU A 102 1.87 9.11 -38.13
C LEU A 102 2.77 8.42 -39.17
N LYS A 103 3.64 7.49 -38.75
CA LYS A 103 4.49 6.72 -39.66
C LYS A 103 3.69 5.86 -40.64
N GLU A 104 2.52 5.40 -40.22
CA GLU A 104 1.59 4.63 -41.06
C GLU A 104 0.71 5.53 -41.96
N GLY A 105 0.87 6.86 -41.90
CA GLY A 105 0.05 7.81 -42.68
C GLY A 105 -1.41 7.89 -42.21
N LEU A 106 -1.69 7.44 -40.98
CA LEU A 106 -3.03 7.39 -40.42
C LEU A 106 -3.39 8.68 -39.68
N SER A 107 -4.68 8.96 -39.55
CA SER A 107 -5.17 10.17 -38.89
C SER A 107 -5.19 10.02 -37.37
N LEU A 108 -4.58 10.97 -36.66
CA LEU A 108 -4.67 11.09 -35.19
C LEU A 108 -6.09 11.40 -34.69
N LYS A 109 -7.02 11.80 -35.57
CA LYS A 109 -8.44 11.99 -35.22
C LYS A 109 -9.13 10.66 -34.90
N ASN A 110 -8.57 9.53 -35.35
CA ASN A 110 -9.06 8.21 -34.98
C ASN A 110 -8.48 7.80 -33.61
N GLY A 111 -9.11 8.29 -32.54
CA GLY A 111 -8.68 8.02 -31.16
C GLY A 111 -8.66 6.53 -30.84
N THR A 112 -9.62 5.75 -31.33
CA THR A 112 -9.66 4.29 -31.14
C THR A 112 -8.40 3.62 -31.67
N LEU A 113 -7.94 4.01 -32.86
CA LEU A 113 -6.73 3.46 -33.45
C LEU A 113 -5.48 3.83 -32.66
N VAL A 114 -5.37 5.08 -32.21
CA VAL A 114 -4.24 5.52 -31.36
C VAL A 114 -4.25 4.75 -30.04
N THR A 115 -5.41 4.60 -29.39
CA THR A 115 -5.54 3.86 -28.14
C THR A 115 -5.21 2.37 -28.31
N GLN A 116 -5.64 1.73 -29.40
CA GLN A 116 -5.28 0.33 -29.67
C GLN A 116 -3.78 0.12 -29.79
N LYS A 117 -3.04 1.09 -30.35
CA LYS A 117 -1.56 1.05 -30.40
C LYS A 117 -0.89 1.24 -29.04
N MET A 118 -1.62 1.67 -28.02
CA MET A 118 -1.11 1.76 -26.64
C MET A 118 -1.23 0.44 -25.87
N TRP A 119 -2.05 -0.51 -26.35
CA TRP A 119 -2.34 -1.76 -25.65
C TRP A 119 -1.33 -2.86 -25.99
N ASN A 120 -1.30 -3.90 -25.16
CA ASN A 120 -0.48 -5.10 -25.34
C ASN A 120 0.99 -4.82 -25.69
N ARG A 121 1.63 -3.91 -24.94
CA ARG A 121 3.01 -3.50 -25.21
C ARG A 121 3.77 -3.18 -23.94
N THR A 122 5.09 -3.25 -24.05
CA THR A 122 6.02 -2.83 -23.01
C THR A 122 6.90 -1.70 -23.53
N PHE A 123 7.15 -0.70 -22.68
CA PHE A 123 8.06 0.41 -22.96
C PHE A 123 8.82 0.81 -21.69
N GLU A 124 9.93 1.51 -21.87
CA GLU A 124 10.71 2.05 -20.76
C GLU A 124 10.13 3.41 -20.34
N GLY A 125 9.67 3.49 -19.10
CA GLY A 125 9.18 4.72 -18.46
C GLY A 125 10.05 5.13 -17.27
N ILE A 126 9.67 6.20 -16.58
CA ILE A 126 10.41 6.66 -15.39
C ILE A 126 10.27 5.69 -14.21
N THR A 127 9.22 4.88 -14.24
CA THR A 127 8.98 3.81 -13.27
C THR A 127 9.64 2.48 -13.66
N GLY A 128 10.55 2.47 -14.64
CA GLY A 128 11.15 1.27 -15.23
C GLY A 128 10.31 0.72 -16.38
N ASN A 129 10.34 -0.60 -16.59
CA ASN A 129 9.56 -1.24 -17.65
C ASN A 129 8.06 -1.18 -17.34
N VAL A 130 7.32 -0.48 -18.18
CA VAL A 130 5.86 -0.34 -18.10
C VAL A 130 5.22 -1.26 -19.12
N SER A 131 4.39 -2.20 -18.66
CA SER A 131 3.66 -3.12 -19.54
C SER A 131 2.16 -2.87 -19.47
N ILE A 132 1.53 -2.73 -20.63
CA ILE A 132 0.09 -2.57 -20.79
C ILE A 132 -0.46 -3.86 -21.38
N ASN A 133 -1.50 -4.43 -20.76
CA ASN A 133 -2.11 -5.67 -21.22
C ASN A 133 -3.00 -5.45 -22.45
N GLU A 134 -3.57 -6.54 -22.96
CA GLU A 134 -4.48 -6.56 -24.12
C GLU A 134 -5.78 -5.78 -23.92
N LYS A 135 -6.14 -5.43 -22.69
CA LYS A 135 -7.35 -4.68 -22.32
C LYS A 135 -7.06 -3.20 -22.07
N GLY A 136 -5.81 -2.78 -22.18
CA GLY A 136 -5.38 -1.41 -21.92
C GLY A 136 -5.03 -1.11 -20.46
N ASP A 137 -4.99 -2.12 -19.58
CA ASP A 137 -4.62 -1.94 -18.19
C ASP A 137 -3.11 -2.17 -17.98
N ARG A 138 -2.53 -1.38 -17.09
CA ARG A 138 -1.12 -1.51 -16.72
C ARG A 138 -0.93 -2.70 -15.76
N PHE A 139 0.09 -3.52 -16.03
CA PHE A 139 0.64 -4.42 -15.01
C PHE A 139 1.41 -3.60 -13.97
N VAL A 140 0.98 -3.71 -12.71
CA VAL A 140 1.56 -2.94 -11.60
C VAL A 140 2.38 -3.87 -10.71
N ASP A 141 3.61 -3.45 -10.44
CA ASP A 141 4.48 -4.09 -9.47
C ASP A 141 4.22 -3.50 -8.08
N TYR A 142 4.19 -4.36 -7.05
CA TYR A 142 3.97 -3.96 -5.67
C TYR A 142 5.12 -4.39 -4.77
N SER A 143 5.35 -3.65 -3.69
CA SER A 143 6.20 -4.05 -2.58
C SER A 143 5.34 -4.28 -1.35
N LEU A 144 5.63 -5.37 -0.63
CA LEU A 144 5.11 -5.64 0.70
C LEU A 144 6.14 -5.17 1.73
N LEU A 145 5.71 -4.31 2.64
CA LEU A 145 6.52 -3.81 3.74
C LEU A 145 6.01 -4.38 5.06
N ASP A 146 6.95 -4.71 5.93
CA ASP A 146 6.70 -5.10 7.31
C ASP A 146 7.61 -4.31 8.25
N MET A 147 7.21 -4.21 9.50
CA MET A 147 8.00 -3.55 10.53
C MET A 147 9.08 -4.50 11.06
N ASP A 148 10.33 -4.06 11.06
CA ASP A 148 11.37 -4.66 11.88
C ASP A 148 11.04 -4.43 13.37
N PRO A 149 10.80 -5.48 14.17
CA PRO A 149 10.40 -5.34 15.56
C PRO A 149 11.46 -4.66 16.43
N GLU A 150 12.75 -4.83 16.13
CA GLU A 150 13.85 -4.27 16.91
C GLU A 150 13.99 -2.77 16.68
N THR A 151 14.05 -2.38 15.41
CA THR A 151 14.29 -0.98 15.02
C THR A 151 13.01 -0.15 14.93
N GLY A 152 11.86 -0.80 14.76
CA GLY A 152 10.58 -0.17 14.45
C GLY A 152 10.54 0.45 13.05
N ILE A 153 11.46 0.07 12.17
CA ILE A 153 11.54 0.62 10.81
C ILE A 153 10.81 -0.32 9.86
N TYR A 154 9.97 0.25 9.00
CA TYR A 154 9.33 -0.50 7.91
C TYR A 154 10.30 -0.71 6.76
N GLU A 155 10.38 -1.96 6.31
CA GLU A 155 11.28 -2.38 5.23
C GLU A 155 10.55 -3.29 4.25
N VAL A 156 11.01 -3.34 3.00
CA VAL A 156 10.46 -4.24 1.99
C VAL A 156 10.87 -5.67 2.33
N VAL A 157 9.88 -6.55 2.51
CA VAL A 157 10.08 -7.98 2.79
C VAL A 157 9.78 -8.87 1.60
N ALA A 158 8.97 -8.39 0.64
CA ALA A 158 8.69 -9.10 -0.60
C ALA A 158 8.24 -8.13 -1.71
N ASN A 159 8.30 -8.59 -2.96
CA ASN A 159 7.75 -7.88 -4.12
C ASN A 159 6.82 -8.77 -4.91
N TYR A 160 5.77 -8.17 -5.47
CA TYR A 160 4.92 -8.79 -6.47
C TYR A 160 5.20 -8.15 -7.83
N TYR A 161 5.51 -8.98 -8.82
CA TYR A 161 5.74 -8.55 -10.20
C TYR A 161 4.49 -8.80 -11.04
N GLY A 162 3.86 -7.73 -11.53
CA GLY A 162 2.55 -7.81 -12.18
C GLY A 162 2.55 -8.60 -13.47
N VAL A 163 3.63 -8.53 -14.24
CA VAL A 163 3.76 -9.23 -15.54
C VAL A 163 3.91 -10.74 -15.34
N SER A 164 4.82 -11.17 -14.47
CA SER A 164 5.07 -12.60 -14.20
C SER A 164 4.10 -13.20 -13.18
N GLN A 165 3.32 -12.36 -12.49
CA GLN A 165 2.43 -12.74 -11.37
C GLN A 165 3.18 -13.46 -10.24
N GLN A 166 4.45 -13.11 -10.04
CA GLN A 166 5.29 -13.74 -9.04
C GLN A 166 5.39 -12.90 -7.78
N PHE A 167 5.16 -13.53 -6.64
CA PHE A 167 5.48 -13.01 -5.33
C PHE A 167 6.87 -13.53 -4.90
N VAL A 168 7.81 -12.63 -4.69
CA VAL A 168 9.22 -12.92 -4.47
C VAL A 168 9.68 -12.28 -3.17
N ASP A 169 10.08 -13.10 -2.21
CA ASP A 169 10.64 -12.65 -0.94
C ASP A 169 12.01 -11.99 -1.12
N ILE A 170 12.30 -10.99 -0.29
CA ILE A 170 13.63 -10.38 -0.21
C ILE A 170 14.54 -11.31 0.60
N ILE A 171 15.68 -11.68 0.02
CA ILE A 171 16.68 -12.53 0.67
C ILE A 171 17.10 -11.90 2.01
N GLY A 172 17.02 -12.72 3.08
CA GLY A 172 17.38 -12.30 4.44
C GLY A 172 16.32 -11.46 5.16
N LYS A 173 15.17 -11.19 4.53
CA LYS A 173 14.01 -10.57 5.16
C LYS A 173 12.90 -11.59 5.28
N HIS A 174 12.08 -11.45 6.33
CA HIS A 174 10.94 -12.31 6.59
C HIS A 174 9.80 -11.49 7.17
N ILE A 175 8.57 -11.97 6.95
CA ILE A 175 7.39 -11.39 7.60
C ILE A 175 7.42 -11.78 9.07
N HIS A 176 7.36 -10.79 9.94
CA HIS A 176 7.26 -10.94 11.38
C HIS A 176 5.80 -11.08 11.77
N TRP A 177 5.45 -12.19 12.39
CA TRP A 177 4.09 -12.44 12.85
C TRP A 177 3.96 -12.05 14.33
N ALA A 178 3.12 -11.06 14.60
CA ALA A 178 2.93 -10.50 15.93
C ALA A 178 2.54 -11.57 16.96
N GLY A 179 2.98 -11.35 18.22
CA GLY A 179 2.75 -12.30 19.32
C GLY A 179 3.70 -13.51 19.30
N ASN A 180 4.92 -13.35 18.78
CA ASN A 180 5.95 -14.40 18.70
C ASN A 180 5.49 -15.65 17.95
N ARG A 181 4.66 -15.48 16.90
CA ARG A 181 4.19 -16.59 16.08
C ARG A 181 5.27 -16.98 15.07
N GLY A 182 5.39 -18.28 14.79
CA GLY A 182 6.26 -18.79 13.73
C GLY A 182 5.68 -18.65 12.31
N GLY A 183 4.44 -18.15 12.18
CA GLY A 183 3.74 -18.10 10.91
C GLY A 183 2.43 -17.29 10.98
N PRO A 184 1.72 -17.17 9.84
CA PRO A 184 0.47 -16.43 9.75
C PRO A 184 -0.58 -16.91 10.76
N PRO A 185 -1.40 -16.00 11.33
CA PRO A 185 -2.61 -16.41 12.02
C PRO A 185 -3.58 -17.10 11.05
N SER A 186 -4.46 -17.95 11.59
CA SER A 186 -5.58 -18.49 10.83
C SER A 186 -6.44 -17.35 10.26
N ASP A 187 -6.95 -17.52 9.05
CA ASP A 187 -7.87 -16.57 8.42
C ASP A 187 -9.27 -16.61 9.05
N VAL A 188 -9.62 -17.75 9.66
CA VAL A 188 -10.84 -17.94 10.44
C VAL A 188 -10.48 -18.23 11.91
N PRO A 189 -11.07 -17.53 12.89
CA PRO A 189 -10.86 -17.82 14.30
C PRO A 189 -11.27 -19.26 14.65
N VAL A 190 -10.64 -19.87 15.66
CA VAL A 190 -10.94 -21.26 16.08
C VAL A 190 -12.44 -21.49 16.37
N CYS A 191 -13.13 -20.50 16.94
CA CYS A 191 -14.57 -20.58 17.23
C CYS A 191 -15.47 -20.07 16.09
N GLY A 192 -14.93 -19.75 14.92
CA GLY A 192 -15.66 -18.99 13.91
C GLY A 192 -15.80 -17.51 14.30
N PHE A 193 -16.16 -16.66 13.34
CA PHE A 193 -16.33 -15.23 13.58
C PHE A 193 -17.50 -14.90 14.53
N ASP A 194 -18.51 -15.77 14.55
CA ASP A 194 -19.74 -15.65 15.35
C ASP A 194 -19.77 -16.58 16.58
N GLY A 195 -18.70 -17.36 16.81
CA GLY A 195 -18.65 -18.34 17.90
C GLY A 195 -19.32 -19.68 17.61
N SER A 196 -19.94 -19.86 16.43
CA SER A 196 -20.73 -21.05 16.09
C SER A 196 -19.96 -22.38 16.07
N LEU A 197 -18.63 -22.33 15.91
CA LEU A 197 -17.78 -23.53 15.88
C LEU A 197 -17.35 -23.99 17.28
N CYS A 198 -17.55 -23.17 18.30
CA CYS A 198 -17.30 -23.55 19.69
C CYS A 198 -18.60 -23.97 20.36
N SER A 199 -18.65 -25.20 20.85
CA SER A 199 -19.80 -25.69 21.62
C SER A 199 -19.90 -24.94 22.96
N ASP A 200 -21.12 -24.60 23.40
CA ASP A 200 -21.45 -23.92 24.66
C ASP A 200 -20.92 -24.62 25.94
N VAL A 201 -20.32 -25.81 25.80
CA VAL A 201 -19.86 -26.66 26.91
C VAL A 201 -18.68 -26.05 27.68
N LEU A 202 -17.98 -25.03 27.15
CA LEU A 202 -16.94 -24.30 27.88
C LEU A 202 -17.44 -23.09 28.71
N LEU A 203 -18.71 -22.72 28.60
CA LEU A 203 -19.30 -21.60 29.37
C LEU A 203 -19.96 -22.03 30.69
N ASN A 204 -20.14 -23.33 30.94
CA ASN A 204 -20.81 -23.84 32.14
C ASN A 204 -19.87 -24.27 33.28
N GLY A 205 -18.58 -23.95 33.20
CA GLY A 205 -17.57 -24.35 34.21
C GLY A 205 -17.29 -23.33 35.32
N PHE A 206 -17.65 -22.05 35.16
CA PHE A 206 -17.47 -21.03 36.19
C PHE A 206 -18.62 -20.01 36.11
N PHE A 207 -19.67 -20.24 36.90
CA PHE A 207 -20.59 -19.18 37.30
C PHE A 207 -19.83 -18.17 38.19
N SER A 208 -19.04 -17.29 37.58
CA SER A 208 -18.71 -16.01 38.20
C SER A 208 -19.79 -15.03 37.79
N TYR A 209 -20.60 -14.64 38.77
CA TYR A 209 -21.68 -13.66 38.67
C TYR A 209 -21.31 -12.49 37.73
N ARG A 210 -21.96 -12.40 36.57
CA ARG A 210 -22.00 -11.15 35.80
C ARG A 210 -23.07 -10.27 36.45
N ILE A 211 -22.63 -9.30 37.24
CA ILE A 211 -23.43 -8.10 37.50
C ILE A 211 -23.52 -7.37 36.16
N VAL A 212 -24.65 -7.49 35.47
CA VAL A 212 -25.03 -6.57 34.41
C VAL A 212 -25.41 -5.27 35.10
N SER A 213 -24.55 -4.25 35.02
CA SER A 213 -24.96 -2.89 35.32
C SER A 213 -25.60 -2.31 34.06
N PRO A 214 -26.91 -2.05 34.03
CA PRO A 214 -27.50 -1.28 32.95
C PRO A 214 -27.18 0.19 33.23
N VAL A 215 -26.39 0.81 32.37
CA VAL A 215 -26.44 2.27 32.21
C VAL A 215 -26.57 2.55 30.71
N CYS A 216 -27.78 2.29 30.21
CA CYS A 216 -28.36 3.14 29.18
C CYS A 216 -29.35 4.01 29.93
N ASP A 217 -29.04 5.29 30.12
CA ASP A 217 -30.07 6.28 30.36
C ASP A 217 -30.10 7.23 29.17
N SER A 218 -31.24 7.17 28.51
CA SER A 218 -31.66 8.00 27.39
C SER A 218 -32.32 9.23 27.97
N ASP A 219 -31.67 10.38 27.91
CA ASP A 219 -32.34 11.66 28.12
C ASP A 219 -31.98 12.62 26.97
N PHE A 220 -32.65 12.40 25.83
CA PHE A 220 -32.79 13.40 24.78
C PHE A 220 -34.16 14.05 24.99
N ARG A 221 -34.23 15.07 25.85
CA ARG A 221 -35.40 15.96 25.90
C ARG A 221 -35.23 17.06 24.86
N SER A 222 -36.23 17.12 23.99
CA SER A 222 -36.59 18.26 23.17
C SER A 222 -36.95 19.47 24.04
N GLU A 223 -36.26 20.58 23.81
CA GLU A 223 -36.79 21.96 23.72
C GLU A 223 -35.74 22.85 23.04
#